data_AF-A0A846HFP5-F1
#
_entry.id   AF-A0A846HFP5-F1
#
_cell.length_a   1.000
_cell.length_b   1.000
_cell.length_c   1.000
_cell.angle_alpha   90.00
_cell.angle_beta   90.00
_cell.angle_gamma   90.00
#
_symmetry.space_group_name_H-M   'P 1'
#
loop_
_entity.id
_entity.type
_entity.pdbx_description
1 polymer ?
#
loop_
_entity_poly.entity_id
_entity_poly.type
_entity_poly.pdbx_seq_one_letter_code
_entity_poly.pdbx_strand_id
1 'polypeptide(L)'
;MRMALIIQECGMRISELCNISFDCLIQDNERDWFLLYYQFKMKKEHTIPISPYVATVIQEQQSIVREEWGDNFSYLFPAPKPHGKGRPVRPKPFADALNKLAVQK
;
A
#
# COMPACT_ATOMS: atom_id res chain seq x y z
N MET A 1 -5.16 1.23 -9.92
CA MET A 1 -6.29 1.51 -9.01
C MET A 1 -6.16 0.87 -7.62
N ARG A 2 -5.27 -0.11 -7.37
CA ARG A 2 -5.15 -0.78 -6.05
C ARG A 2 -4.95 0.15 -4.85
N MET A 3 -4.04 1.14 -4.98
CA MET A 3 -3.81 2.15 -3.92
C MET A 3 -5.08 2.92 -3.52
N ALA A 4 -5.98 3.19 -4.47
CA ALA A 4 -7.23 3.91 -4.19
C ALA A 4 -8.21 3.05 -3.37
N LEU A 5 -8.25 1.74 -3.60
CA LEU A 5 -9.08 0.81 -2.83
C LEU A 5 -8.63 0.76 -1.37
N ILE A 6 -7.31 0.61 -1.15
CA ILE A 6 -6.73 0.57 0.20
C ILE A 6 -7.00 1.88 0.95
N ILE A 7 -6.75 3.04 0.31
CA ILE A 7 -6.92 4.33 1.01
C ILE A 7 -8.39 4.64 1.32
N GLN A 8 -9.32 4.22 0.46
CA GLN A 8 -10.75 4.43 0.67
C GLN A 8 -11.29 3.63 1.85
N GLU A 9 -10.83 2.39 2.03
CA GLU A 9 -11.23 1.55 3.16
C GLU A 9 -10.52 1.95 4.46
N CYS A 10 -9.21 2.18 4.40
CA CYS A 10 -8.38 2.35 5.58
C CYS A 10 -8.36 3.79 6.13
N GLY A 11 -8.73 4.79 5.32
CA GLY A 11 -8.73 6.20 5.73
C GLY A 11 -7.35 6.77 6.11
N MET A 12 -6.25 6.11 5.70
CA MET A 12 -4.89 6.52 6.02
C MET A 12 -4.38 7.67 5.13
N ARG A 13 -3.28 8.32 5.53
CA ARG A 13 -2.66 9.38 4.71
C ARG A 13 -1.97 8.77 3.50
N ILE A 14 -1.99 9.48 2.37
CA ILE A 14 -1.26 9.08 1.16
C ILE A 14 0.22 8.77 1.45
N SER A 15 0.88 9.59 2.29
CA SER A 15 2.28 9.36 2.65
C SER A 15 2.50 8.05 3.41
N GLU A 16 1.54 7.62 4.22
CA GLU A 16 1.59 6.36 4.97
C GLU A 16 1.43 5.19 4.00
N LEU A 17 0.46 5.26 3.09
CA LEU A 17 0.25 4.26 2.03
C LEU A 17 1.47 4.11 1.11
N CYS A 18 2.08 5.23 0.70
CA CYS A 18 3.25 5.19 -0.17
C CYS A 18 4.43 4.46 0.48
N ASN A 19 4.57 4.54 1.81
CA ASN A 19 5.69 3.94 2.56
C ASN A 19 5.26 2.66 3.30
N ILE A 20 4.13 2.05 2.94
CA ILE A 20 3.67 0.85 3.61
C ILE A 20 4.62 -0.33 3.32
N SER A 21 4.89 -1.11 4.37
CA SER A 21 5.78 -2.27 4.29
C SER A 21 5.25 -3.31 3.30
N PHE A 22 6.15 -4.07 2.68
CA PHE A 22 5.76 -5.24 1.90
C PHE A 22 5.02 -6.25 2.79
N ASP A 23 5.50 -6.51 4.00
CA ASP A 23 4.92 -7.43 4.98
C ASP A 23 3.87 -6.74 5.88
N CYS A 24 2.97 -5.97 5.29
CA CYS A 24 1.97 -5.18 6.04
C CYS A 24 0.68 -5.93 6.40
N LEU A 25 0.50 -7.16 5.95
CA LEU A 25 -0.68 -7.97 6.27
C LEU A 25 -0.44 -8.83 7.51
N ILE A 26 -1.38 -8.75 8.44
CA ILE A 26 -1.46 -9.63 9.61
C ILE A 26 -2.77 -10.41 9.49
N GLN A 27 -2.72 -11.70 9.81
CA GLN A 27 -3.91 -12.52 10.00
C GLN A 27 -3.93 -13.03 11.44
N ASP A 28 -5.08 -12.93 12.10
CA ASP A 28 -5.26 -13.48 13.43
C ASP A 28 -5.70 -14.96 13.41
N ASN A 29 -5.91 -15.52 14.60
CA ASN A 29 -6.34 -16.92 14.75
C ASN A 29 -7.78 -17.17 14.27
N GLU A 30 -8.61 -16.13 14.17
CA GLU A 30 -10.00 -16.18 13.71
C GLU A 30 -10.11 -15.96 12.19
N ARG A 31 -8.96 -15.81 11.51
CA ARG A 31 -8.79 -15.56 10.07
C ARG A 31 -9.20 -14.15 9.63
N ASP A 32 -9.35 -13.23 10.57
CA ASP A 32 -9.55 -11.82 10.27
C ASP A 32 -8.24 -11.17 9.81
N TRP A 33 -8.38 -10.22 8.89
CA TRP A 33 -7.24 -9.53 8.27
C TRP A 33 -7.06 -8.14 8.88
N PHE A 34 -5.79 -7.81 9.10
CA PHE A 34 -5.39 -6.51 9.62
C PHE A 34 -4.27 -5.92 8.78
N LEU A 35 -4.29 -4.59 8.67
CA LEU A 35 -3.26 -3.82 8.02
C LEU A 35 -2.36 -3.17 9.06
N LEU A 36 -1.07 -3.50 9.04
CA LEU A 36 -0.01 -2.87 9.84
C LEU A 36 0.68 -1.77 9.03
N TYR A 37 0.71 -0.55 9.57
CA TYR A 37 1.44 0.55 8.95
C TYR A 37 1.99 1.54 9.96
N TYR A 38 3.00 2.32 9.56
CA TYR A 38 3.62 3.32 10.42
C TYR A 38 2.99 4.71 10.24
N GLN A 39 2.50 5.29 11.34
CA GLN A 39 1.96 6.65 11.37
C GLN A 39 3.07 7.67 11.63
N PHE A 40 3.60 8.30 10.59
CA PHE A 40 4.72 9.26 10.70
C PHE A 40 4.47 10.41 11.69
N LYS A 41 3.26 10.97 11.70
CA LYS A 41 2.91 12.09 12.60
C LYS A 41 2.96 11.65 14.07
N MET A 42 2.52 10.43 14.36
CA MET A 42 2.41 9.90 15.71
C MET A 42 3.65 9.09 16.12
N LYS A 43 4.54 8.80 15.18
CA LYS A 43 5.75 7.99 15.34
C LYS A 43 5.51 6.61 15.95
N LYS A 44 4.43 5.94 15.53
CA LYS A 44 4.05 4.62 16.04
C LYS A 44 3.53 3.72 14.94
N GLU A 45 3.63 2.43 15.15
CA GLU A 45 2.88 1.44 14.37
C GLU A 45 1.39 1.52 14.71
N HIS A 46 0.57 1.25 13.70
CA HIS A 46 -0.86 1.23 13.80
C HIS A 46 -1.41 0.03 13.04
N THR A 47 -2.35 -0.65 13.67
CA THR A 47 -3.01 -1.82 13.12
C THR A 47 -4.50 -1.52 13.04
N ILE A 48 -5.09 -1.76 11.88
CA ILE A 48 -6.53 -1.60 11.65
C ILE A 48 -7.09 -2.86 11.00
N PRO A 49 -8.34 -3.26 11.31
CA PRO A 49 -9.00 -4.33 10.58
C PRO A 49 -9.25 -3.91 9.13
N ILE A 50 -9.16 -4.86 8.21
CA ILE A 50 -9.46 -4.69 6.79
C ILE A 50 -10.36 -5.82 6.29
N SER A 51 -11.08 -5.56 5.21
CA SER A 51 -11.90 -6.54 4.54
C SER A 51 -11.04 -7.62 3.88
N PRO A 52 -11.56 -8.86 3.72
CA PRO A 52 -10.90 -9.88 2.91
C PRO A 52 -10.61 -9.42 1.47
N TYR A 53 -11.45 -8.53 0.93
CA TYR A 53 -11.24 -7.94 -0.39
C TYR A 53 -9.97 -7.10 -0.46
N VAL A 54 -9.76 -6.18 0.51
CA VAL A 54 -8.52 -5.38 0.57
C VAL A 54 -7.31 -6.26 0.86
N ALA A 55 -7.45 -7.31 1.69
CA ALA A 55 -6.39 -8.28 1.89
C ALA A 55 -5.97 -8.95 0.57
N THR A 56 -6.93 -9.40 -0.25
CA THR A 56 -6.64 -9.96 -1.59
C THR A 56 -5.94 -8.94 -2.50
N VAL A 57 -6.40 -7.69 -2.52
CA VAL A 57 -5.76 -6.61 -3.31
C VAL A 57 -4.30 -6.40 -2.90
N ILE A 58 -4.00 -6.49 -1.60
CA ILE A 58 -2.63 -6.38 -1.08
C ILE A 58 -1.80 -7.61 -1.46
N GLN A 59 -2.35 -8.82 -1.33
CA GLN A 59 -1.66 -10.06 -1.71
C GLN A 59 -1.33 -10.10 -3.21
N GLU A 60 -2.25 -9.70 -4.08
CA GLU A 60 -1.99 -9.56 -5.52
C GLU A 60 -0.85 -8.57 -5.79
N GLN A 61 -0.84 -7.45 -5.07
CA GLN A 61 0.21 -6.45 -5.19
C GLN A 61 1.55 -7.00 -4.70
N GLN A 62 1.60 -7.76 -3.60
CA GLN A 62 2.81 -8.44 -3.13
C GLN A 62 3.35 -9.40 -4.19
N SER A 63 2.49 -10.18 -4.85
CA SER A 63 2.90 -11.10 -5.92
C SER A 63 3.55 -10.36 -7.09
N ILE A 64 2.97 -9.25 -7.53
CA ILE A 64 3.53 -8.42 -8.61
C ILE A 64 4.87 -7.81 -8.21
N VAL A 65 4.96 -7.27 -7.00
CA VAL A 65 6.23 -6.71 -6.51
C VAL A 65 7.30 -7.78 -6.43
N ARG A 66 6.97 -8.98 -5.96
CA ARG A 66 7.91 -10.11 -5.92
C ARG A 66 8.40 -10.50 -7.32
N GLU A 67 7.50 -10.57 -8.30
CA GLU A 67 7.86 -10.87 -9.69
C GLU A 67 8.76 -9.79 -10.31
N GLU A 68 8.45 -8.52 -10.09
CA GLU A 68 9.20 -7.41 -10.70
C GLU A 68 10.49 -7.07 -9.94
N TRP A 69 10.52 -7.15 -8.62
CA TRP A 69 11.61 -6.65 -7.75
C TRP A 69 12.38 -7.75 -7.00
N GLY A 70 11.88 -8.98 -7.00
CA GLY A 70 12.44 -10.10 -6.25
C GLY A 70 11.94 -10.18 -4.81
N ASP A 71 12.44 -11.17 -4.06
CA ASP A 71 11.91 -11.54 -2.74
C ASP A 71 12.24 -10.55 -1.61
N ASN A 72 13.26 -9.69 -1.78
CA ASN A 72 13.80 -8.85 -0.70
C ASN A 72 13.44 -7.37 -0.86
N PHE A 73 12.20 -7.05 -1.25
CA PHE A 73 11.75 -5.67 -1.42
C PHE A 73 10.94 -5.18 -0.23
N SER A 74 11.23 -3.97 0.28
CA SER A 74 10.70 -3.50 1.56
C SER A 74 9.32 -2.84 1.51
N TYR A 75 8.82 -2.45 0.33
CA TYR A 75 7.57 -1.66 0.23
C TYR A 75 6.52 -2.35 -0.64
N LEU A 76 5.24 -2.23 -0.27
CA LEU A 76 4.15 -2.77 -1.08
C LEU A 76 4.00 -2.05 -2.43
N PHE A 77 4.38 -0.78 -2.49
CA PHE A 77 4.29 0.05 -3.69
C PHE A 77 5.66 0.62 -4.10
N PRO A 78 6.44 -0.11 -4.92
CA PRO A 78 7.70 0.39 -5.46
C PRO A 78 7.50 1.58 -6.41
N ALA A 79 8.47 2.47 -6.46
CA ALA A 79 8.60 3.42 -7.55
C ALA A 79 9.01 2.68 -8.84
N PRO A 80 8.43 2.98 -10.03
CA PRO A 80 8.70 2.24 -11.26
C PRO A 80 10.18 2.17 -11.67
N LYS A 81 10.59 1.06 -12.28
CA LYS A 81 11.91 0.92 -12.92
C LYS A 81 12.04 1.84 -14.15
N PRO A 82 13.27 2.27 -14.52
CA PRO A 82 14.56 2.01 -13.85
C PRO A 82 14.85 3.02 -12.71
N HIS A 83 14.10 4.12 -12.62
CA HIS A 83 14.44 5.26 -11.76
C HIS A 83 14.05 5.08 -10.28
N GLY A 84 13.23 4.07 -9.96
CA GLY A 84 12.78 3.78 -8.62
C GLY A 84 13.92 3.45 -7.65
N LYS A 85 14.96 2.74 -8.11
CA LYS A 85 16.16 2.38 -7.31
C LYS A 85 15.83 1.84 -5.90
N GLY A 86 14.84 0.97 -5.76
CA GLY A 86 14.53 0.39 -4.46
C GLY A 86 13.59 1.24 -3.57
N ARG A 87 13.13 2.39 -4.07
CA ARG A 87 12.38 3.36 -3.26
C ARG A 87 10.86 3.15 -3.35
N PRO A 88 10.11 3.59 -2.34
CA PRO A 88 8.65 3.62 -2.41
C PRO A 88 8.16 4.60 -3.48
N VAL A 89 6.93 4.38 -3.94
CA VAL A 89 6.22 5.30 -4.83
C VAL A 89 6.10 6.67 -4.18
N ARG A 90 6.18 7.74 -4.99
CA ARG A 90 6.04 9.11 -4.47
C ARG A 90 4.56 9.47 -4.32
N PRO A 91 4.19 10.28 -3.30
CA PRO A 91 2.80 10.76 -3.13
C PRO A 91 2.26 11.54 -4.33
N LYS A 92 3.09 12.41 -4.94
CA LYS A 92 2.64 13.31 -6.02
C LYS A 92 2.08 12.57 -7.24
N PRO A 93 2.78 11.58 -7.85
CA PRO A 93 2.22 10.80 -8.95
C PRO A 93 0.88 10.15 -8.63
N PHE A 94 0.69 9.63 -7.40
CA PHE A 94 -0.56 9.03 -6.99
C PHE A 94 -1.68 10.08 -6.85
N ALA A 95 -1.40 11.20 -6.20
CA ALA A 95 -2.36 12.31 -6.10
C ALA A 95 -2.76 12.87 -7.47
N ASP A 96 -1.79 13.04 -8.38
CA ASP A 96 -2.05 13.48 -9.75
C ASP A 96 -2.92 12.46 -10.52
N ALA A 97 -2.70 11.16 -10.31
CA ALA A 97 -3.54 10.11 -10.89
C ALA A 97 -4.98 10.14 -10.36
N LEU A 98 -5.15 10.33 -9.04
CA LEU A 98 -6.48 10.50 -8.43
C LEU A 98 -7.21 11.73 -8.99
N ASN A 99 -6.52 12.87 -9.13
CA ASN A 99 -7.12 14.08 -9.68
C ASN A 99 -7.58 13.87 -11.14
N LYS A 100 -6.79 13.17 -11.95
CA LYS A 100 -7.19 12.84 -13.33
C LYS A 100 -8.45 11.99 -13.37
N LEU A 101 -8.54 10.97 -12.51
CA LEU A 101 -9.73 10.12 -12.39
C LEU A 101 -10.95 10.91 -11.91
N ALA A 102 -10.77 11.88 -11.02
CA ALA A 102 -11.86 12.71 -10.51
C ALA A 102 -12.47 13.64 -11.58
N VAL A 103 -11.66 14.07 -12.56
CA VAL A 103 -12.09 14.97 -13.65
C VAL A 103 -12.70 14.19 -14.82
N GLN A 104 -12.30 12.93 -15.03
CA GLN A 104 -12.90 12.01 -16.00
C GLN A 104 -14.24 11.48 -15.43
N LYS A 105 -15.28 12.33 -15.47
CA LYS A 105 -16.67 11.94 -15.21
C LYS A 105 -17.44 11.79 -16.51
#